data_AF-A0A9P9Z1D6-F1
#
_entry.id   AF-A0A9P9Z1D6-F1
#
_cell.length_a   1.000
_cell.length_b   1.000
_cell.length_c   1.000
_cell.angle_alpha   90.00
_cell.angle_beta   90.00
_cell.angle_gamma   90.00
#
_symmetry.space_group_name_H-M   'P 1'
#
loop_
_entity.id
_entity.type
_entity.pdbx_description
1 polymer ?
#
loop_
_entity_poly.entity_id
_entity_poly.type
_entity_poly.pdbx_seq_one_letter_code
_entity_poly.pdbx_strand_id
1 'polypeptide(L)'
;MPDKKDFGYSFPCDGPGRGGTCDISAWDAFYLAVFWMLNTIGWVTFYWHWKHITLWQGNVSQFNESSTYLMGWLRDYLWLNSSQLINGYNPFGMNSLSELIETLAWAHERTPLANLIRWRDKPVALSIVQARLVGLAHFSVGYIFTYAAFLIASTSGKFG
;
A
#
# COMPACT_ATOMS: atom_id res chain seq x y z
N MET A 1 -5.07 -25.56 -19.63
CA MET A 1 -5.88 -26.47 -18.79
C MET A 1 -7.32 -26.48 -19.30
N PRO A 2 -7.68 -27.40 -20.21
CA PRO A 2 -9.02 -27.47 -20.82
C PRO A 2 -10.14 -27.86 -19.84
N ASP A 3 -9.80 -28.61 -18.80
CA ASP A 3 -10.63 -29.13 -17.71
C ASP A 3 -10.74 -28.17 -16.51
N LYS A 4 -10.36 -26.89 -16.68
CA LYS A 4 -10.34 -25.87 -15.61
C LYS A 4 -11.68 -25.76 -14.85
N LYS A 5 -12.80 -25.99 -15.53
CA LYS A 5 -14.15 -25.91 -14.94
C LYS A 5 -14.36 -26.91 -13.78
N ASP A 6 -13.64 -28.03 -13.77
CA ASP A 6 -13.83 -29.10 -12.80
C ASP A 6 -13.10 -28.80 -11.47
N PHE A 7 -12.19 -27.82 -11.46
CA PHE A 7 -11.38 -27.40 -10.30
C PHE A 7 -12.01 -26.21 -9.54
N GLY A 8 -13.13 -25.68 -10.04
CA GLY A 8 -13.82 -24.54 -9.46
C GLY A 8 -13.13 -23.19 -9.73
N TYR A 9 -13.60 -22.14 -9.05
CA TYR A 9 -13.17 -20.76 -9.29
C TYR A 9 -11.77 -20.46 -8.74
N SER A 10 -11.43 -21.03 -7.58
CA SER A 10 -10.23 -20.72 -6.82
C SER A 10 -9.45 -21.98 -6.48
N PHE A 11 -8.25 -22.11 -7.05
CA PHE A 11 -7.33 -23.23 -6.84
C PHE A 11 -5.88 -22.75 -7.08
N PRO A 12 -4.87 -23.37 -6.43
CA PRO A 12 -3.50 -22.82 -6.42
C PRO A 12 -2.77 -22.92 -7.76
N CYS A 13 -2.82 -24.09 -8.40
CA CYS A 13 -2.23 -24.44 -9.69
C CYS A 13 -2.67 -25.88 -10.09
N ASP A 14 -2.39 -26.27 -11.33
CA ASP A 14 -2.45 -27.66 -11.84
C ASP A 14 -1.04 -28.29 -11.89
N GLY A 15 -0.27 -28.07 -10.81
CA GLY A 15 1.09 -28.57 -10.65
C GLY A 15 2.17 -27.92 -11.52
N PRO A 16 3.45 -28.31 -11.34
CA PRO A 16 4.59 -27.76 -12.08
C PRO A 16 4.78 -28.38 -13.48
N GLY A 17 3.98 -29.40 -13.83
CA GLY A 17 4.06 -30.05 -15.15
C GLY A 17 3.68 -29.11 -16.30
N ARG A 18 3.92 -29.55 -17.54
CA ARG A 18 3.52 -28.84 -18.77
C ARG A 18 4.07 -27.40 -18.89
N GLY A 19 5.23 -27.13 -18.29
CA GLY A 19 5.86 -25.81 -18.29
C GLY A 19 5.46 -24.89 -17.12
N GLY A 20 4.63 -25.39 -16.19
CA GLY A 20 4.15 -24.65 -15.02
C GLY A 20 2.76 -24.05 -15.23
N THR A 21 1.93 -24.12 -14.19
CA THR A 21 0.53 -23.65 -14.21
C THR A 21 0.24 -22.67 -13.07
N CYS A 22 1.25 -21.90 -12.68
CA CYS A 22 1.10 -20.83 -11.69
C CYS A 22 0.07 -19.80 -12.18
N ASP A 23 -0.74 -19.30 -11.23
CA ASP A 23 -1.72 -18.22 -11.46
C ASP A 23 -2.71 -18.50 -12.59
N ILE A 24 -3.11 -19.77 -12.77
CA ILE A 24 -3.97 -20.21 -13.86
C ILE A 24 -5.47 -20.11 -13.53
N SER A 25 -5.86 -20.01 -12.25
CA SER A 25 -7.27 -20.03 -11.85
C SER A 25 -8.00 -18.73 -12.26
N ALA A 26 -9.33 -18.77 -12.29
CA ALA A 26 -10.11 -17.55 -12.55
C ALA A 26 -9.97 -16.53 -11.40
N TRP A 27 -9.81 -17.01 -10.17
CA TRP A 27 -9.49 -16.18 -9.02
C TRP A 27 -8.14 -15.45 -9.16
N ASP A 28 -7.13 -16.09 -9.74
CA ASP A 28 -5.82 -15.46 -9.96
C ASP A 28 -5.90 -14.32 -10.99
N ALA A 29 -6.79 -14.43 -12.00
CA ALA A 29 -7.07 -13.34 -12.92
C ALA A 29 -7.74 -12.15 -12.20
N PHE A 30 -8.67 -12.41 -11.27
CA PHE A 30 -9.22 -11.36 -10.41
C PHE A 30 -8.14 -10.70 -9.55
N TYR A 31 -7.28 -11.49 -8.91
CA TYR A 31 -6.14 -11.00 -8.12
C TYR A 31 -5.26 -10.04 -8.94
N LEU A 32 -4.88 -10.43 -10.17
CA LEU A 32 -4.09 -9.57 -11.08
C LEU A 32 -4.86 -8.33 -11.55
N ALA A 33 -6.15 -8.44 -11.81
CA ALA A 33 -6.99 -7.34 -12.26
C ALA A 33 -7.09 -6.22 -11.21
N VAL A 34 -7.05 -6.54 -9.92
CA VAL A 34 -7.08 -5.52 -8.85
C VAL A 34 -5.84 -4.63 -8.87
N PHE A 35 -4.65 -5.16 -9.17
CA PHE A 35 -3.45 -4.33 -9.32
C PHE A 35 -3.58 -3.33 -10.47
N TRP A 36 -4.11 -3.78 -11.60
CA TRP A 36 -4.38 -2.91 -12.75
C TRP A 36 -5.44 -1.87 -12.45
N MET A 37 -6.50 -2.25 -11.75
CA MET A 37 -7.54 -1.33 -11.30
C MET A 37 -6.95 -0.22 -10.43
N LEU A 38 -6.18 -0.57 -9.38
CA LEU A 38 -5.57 0.40 -8.49
C LEU A 38 -4.59 1.32 -9.23
N ASN A 39 -3.77 0.76 -10.13
CA ASN A 39 -2.83 1.54 -10.92
C ASN A 39 -3.55 2.54 -11.86
N THR A 40 -4.60 2.09 -12.54
CA THR A 40 -5.40 2.92 -13.46
C THR A 40 -6.10 4.05 -12.70
N ILE A 41 -6.73 3.72 -11.56
CA ILE A 41 -7.36 4.72 -10.69
C ILE A 41 -6.31 5.71 -10.18
N GLY A 42 -5.14 5.23 -9.75
CA GLY A 42 -4.04 6.07 -9.30
C GLY A 42 -3.57 7.08 -10.34
N TRP A 43 -3.43 6.67 -11.61
CA TRP A 43 -3.06 7.61 -12.68
C TRP A 43 -4.11 8.70 -12.88
N VAL A 44 -5.40 8.34 -12.86
CA VAL A 44 -6.50 9.30 -13.03
C VAL A 44 -6.57 10.27 -11.84
N THR A 45 -6.44 9.78 -10.61
CA THR A 45 -6.50 10.63 -9.42
C THR A 45 -5.26 11.53 -9.30
N PHE A 46 -4.07 11.03 -9.66
CA PHE A 46 -2.85 11.84 -9.70
C PHE A 46 -2.96 12.99 -10.69
N TYR A 47 -3.48 12.69 -11.90
CA TYR A 47 -3.75 13.70 -12.91
C TYR A 47 -4.73 14.75 -12.40
N TRP A 48 -5.87 14.30 -11.85
CA TRP A 48 -6.90 15.20 -11.34
C TRP A 48 -6.33 16.13 -10.25
N HIS A 49 -5.62 15.55 -9.28
CA HIS A 49 -5.08 16.28 -8.14
C HIS A 49 -4.02 17.31 -8.55
N TRP A 50 -3.03 16.94 -9.37
CA TRP A 50 -1.98 17.88 -9.78
C TRP A 50 -2.54 19.04 -10.61
N LYS A 51 -3.47 18.74 -11.52
CA LYS A 51 -4.14 19.76 -12.32
C LYS A 51 -4.93 20.74 -11.46
N HIS A 52 -5.64 20.28 -10.43
CA HIS A 52 -6.39 21.17 -9.56
C HIS A 52 -5.49 21.98 -8.62
N ILE A 53 -4.43 21.38 -8.06
CA ILE A 53 -3.45 22.13 -7.25
C ILE A 53 -2.88 23.30 -8.05
N THR A 54 -2.43 23.06 -9.29
CA THR A 54 -1.80 24.11 -10.12
C THR A 54 -2.78 25.20 -10.52
N LEU A 55 -4.06 24.86 -10.72
CA LEU A 55 -5.15 25.83 -10.90
C LEU A 55 -5.39 26.67 -9.63
N TRP A 56 -5.49 26.04 -8.45
CA TRP A 56 -5.73 26.74 -7.19
C TRP A 56 -4.55 27.62 -6.76
N GLN A 57 -3.33 27.26 -7.13
CA GLN A 57 -2.13 28.09 -6.93
C GLN A 57 -2.00 29.23 -7.95
N GLY A 58 -2.85 29.28 -8.98
CA GLY A 58 -2.75 30.26 -10.06
C GLY A 58 -1.57 30.05 -11.01
N ASN A 59 -0.85 28.92 -10.91
CA ASN A 59 0.33 28.61 -11.72
C ASN A 59 0.08 27.45 -12.68
N VAL A 60 -0.77 27.68 -13.69
CA VAL A 60 -1.20 26.66 -14.65
C VAL A 60 -0.08 26.24 -15.61
N SER A 61 0.92 27.10 -15.84
CA SER A 61 2.05 26.78 -16.70
C SER A 61 2.88 25.62 -16.17
N GLN A 62 3.00 25.48 -14.84
CA GLN A 62 3.71 24.37 -14.21
C GLN A 62 3.18 23.00 -14.67
N PHE A 63 1.85 22.84 -14.72
CA PHE A 63 1.26 21.58 -15.18
C PHE A 63 1.44 21.38 -16.68
N ASN A 64 1.22 22.42 -17.49
CA ASN A 64 1.28 22.33 -18.95
C ASN A 64 2.70 21.99 -19.45
N GLU A 65 3.73 22.49 -18.79
CA GLU A 65 5.13 22.24 -19.18
C GLU A 65 5.67 20.94 -18.57
N SER A 66 5.48 20.71 -17.27
CA SER A 66 6.10 19.57 -16.58
C SER A 66 5.34 18.25 -16.71
N SER A 67 4.05 18.22 -17.06
CA SER A 67 3.28 16.96 -17.12
C SER A 67 3.61 16.08 -18.33
N THR A 68 4.33 16.62 -19.34
CA THR A 68 4.66 15.93 -20.59
C THR A 68 5.76 14.86 -20.43
N TYR A 69 6.50 14.88 -19.32
CA TYR A 69 7.57 13.93 -19.03
C TYR A 69 7.49 13.42 -17.59
N LEU A 70 7.84 12.14 -17.36
CA LEU A 70 7.67 11.48 -16.07
C LEU A 70 8.46 12.13 -14.91
N MET A 71 9.61 12.76 -15.21
CA MET A 71 10.38 13.45 -14.17
C MET A 71 9.63 14.66 -13.58
N GLY A 72 8.74 15.30 -14.34
CA GLY A 72 7.91 16.38 -13.82
C GLY A 72 6.90 15.87 -12.79
N TRP A 73 6.29 14.70 -13.04
CA TRP A 73 5.42 14.03 -12.07
C TRP A 73 6.15 13.66 -10.77
N LEU A 74 7.40 13.22 -10.88
CA LEU A 74 8.19 12.87 -9.70
C LEU A 74 8.63 14.11 -8.91
N ARG A 75 9.21 15.10 -9.58
CA ARG A 75 9.82 16.28 -8.93
C ARG A 75 8.77 17.32 -8.52
N ASP A 76 7.93 17.74 -9.46
CA ASP A 76 7.07 18.91 -9.29
C ASP A 76 5.72 18.55 -8.66
N TYR A 77 5.31 17.29 -8.77
CA TYR A 77 4.10 16.79 -8.12
C TYR A 77 4.39 16.01 -6.84
N LEU A 78 5.00 14.81 -6.92
CA LEU A 78 5.16 13.95 -5.74
C LEU A 78 6.10 14.57 -4.70
N TRP A 79 7.32 14.94 -5.12
CA TRP A 79 8.32 15.46 -4.20
C TRP A 79 7.91 16.82 -3.62
N LEU A 80 7.61 17.80 -4.46
CA LEU A 80 7.28 19.16 -4.02
C LEU A 80 6.08 19.22 -3.05
N ASN A 81 5.02 18.44 -3.31
CA ASN A 81 3.80 18.45 -2.49
C ASN A 81 3.89 17.55 -1.25
N SER A 82 4.92 16.71 -1.14
CA SER A 82 5.13 15.87 0.06
C SER A 82 5.78 16.62 1.23
N SER A 83 6.28 17.84 1.00
CA SER A 83 7.03 18.61 2.00
C SER A 83 6.22 18.91 3.26
N GLN A 84 4.95 19.30 3.14
CA GLN A 84 4.07 19.53 4.29
C GLN A 84 3.73 18.24 5.04
N LEU A 85 3.51 17.14 4.31
CA LEU A 85 3.20 15.83 4.88
C LEU A 85 4.36 15.31 5.76
N ILE A 86 5.58 15.34 5.23
CA ILE A 86 6.76 14.75 5.90
C ILE A 86 7.15 15.59 7.12
N ASN A 87 6.93 16.90 7.09
CA ASN A 87 7.22 17.78 8.21
C ASN A 87 6.07 17.86 9.25
N GLY A 88 5.03 17.03 9.12
CA GLY A 88 3.92 16.99 10.08
C GLY A 88 4.33 16.55 11.50
N TYR A 89 5.43 15.81 11.63
CA TYR A 89 6.10 15.53 12.91
C TYR A 89 7.60 15.82 12.76
N ASN A 90 8.18 16.57 13.69
CA ASN A 90 9.59 16.93 13.67
C ASN A 90 10.28 16.51 14.99
N PRO A 91 11.62 16.35 14.99
CA PRO A 91 12.37 15.91 16.17
C PRO A 91 12.25 16.81 17.41
N PHE A 92 11.63 17.99 17.30
CA PHE A 92 11.48 18.91 18.42
C PHE A 92 10.45 18.45 19.46
N GLY A 93 9.60 17.45 19.17
CA GLY A 93 8.50 17.01 20.05
C GLY A 93 8.46 15.53 20.46
N MET A 94 9.34 14.66 19.95
CA MET A 94 9.26 13.19 20.17
C MET A 94 10.02 12.68 21.40
N ASN A 95 10.85 13.50 22.04
CA ASN A 95 11.83 13.04 23.01
C ASN A 95 11.19 12.64 24.36
N SER A 96 9.99 13.12 24.67
CA SER A 96 9.32 12.90 25.97
C SER A 96 8.68 11.51 26.12
N LEU A 97 8.32 10.85 25.02
CA LEU A 97 7.70 9.52 25.05
C LEU A 97 8.71 8.36 24.99
N SER A 98 9.96 8.64 24.58
CA SER A 98 11.02 7.64 24.49
C SER A 98 11.37 7.06 25.86
N GLU A 99 11.48 7.91 26.88
CA GLU A 99 11.83 7.49 28.25
C GLU A 99 10.77 6.55 28.85
N LEU A 100 9.48 6.79 28.58
CA LEU A 100 8.40 5.93 29.05
C LEU A 100 8.42 4.55 28.34
N ILE A 101 8.71 4.53 27.04
CA ILE A 101 8.78 3.28 26.25
C ILE A 101 9.95 2.40 26.72
N GLU A 102 11.09 2.99 27.08
CA GLU A 102 12.24 2.24 27.61
C GLU A 102 11.92 1.54 28.95
N THR A 103 11.18 2.19 29.84
CA THR A 103 10.76 1.57 31.12
C THR A 103 9.73 0.45 30.93
N LEU A 104 8.82 0.59 29.95
CA LEU A 104 7.84 -0.44 29.60
C LEU A 104 8.48 -1.66 28.93
N ALA A 105 9.46 -1.46 28.03
CA ALA A 105 10.22 -2.55 27.42
C ALA A 105 10.99 -3.36 28.47
N TRP A 106 11.64 -2.68 29.42
CA TRP A 106 12.32 -3.32 30.56
C TRP A 106 11.36 -4.14 31.43
N ALA A 107 10.14 -3.62 31.69
CA ALA A 107 9.13 -4.33 32.46
C ALA A 107 8.61 -5.58 31.73
N HIS A 108 8.48 -5.52 30.41
CA HIS A 108 8.04 -6.64 29.57
C HIS A 108 9.07 -7.79 29.53
N GLU A 109 10.35 -7.46 29.37
CA GLU A 109 11.47 -8.44 29.39
C GLU A 109 11.59 -9.20 30.72
N ARG A 110 11.06 -8.64 31.82
CA ARG A 110 11.06 -9.27 33.14
C ARG A 110 9.81 -10.11 33.46
N THR A 111 8.93 -10.36 32.49
CA THR A 111 7.73 -11.20 32.69
C THR A 111 7.87 -12.59 32.06
N PRO A 112 8.15 -13.65 32.85
CA PRO A 112 8.33 -15.00 32.32
C PRO A 112 6.99 -15.76 32.27
N LEU A 113 6.33 -15.82 31.11
CA LEU A 113 5.03 -16.51 30.99
C LEU A 113 4.80 -17.24 29.65
N ALA A 114 5.86 -17.75 29.03
CA ALA A 114 5.77 -18.31 27.67
C ALA A 114 5.43 -19.83 27.59
N ASN A 115 5.42 -20.58 28.70
CA ASN A 115 5.26 -22.06 28.65
C ASN A 115 3.89 -22.59 29.14
N LEU A 116 2.98 -21.73 29.60
CA LEU A 116 1.65 -22.13 30.09
C LEU A 116 0.59 -22.19 28.97
N ILE A 117 0.89 -21.60 27.82
CA ILE A 117 -0.06 -21.45 26.71
C ILE A 117 0.31 -22.46 25.64
N ARG A 118 -0.54 -23.47 25.46
CA ARG A 118 -0.42 -24.45 24.37
C ARG A 118 -1.39 -24.08 23.26
N TRP A 119 -0.92 -24.18 22.03
CA TRP A 119 -1.75 -23.99 20.84
C TRP A 119 -2.83 -25.06 20.77
N ARG A 120 -4.09 -24.66 20.55
CA ARG A 120 -5.21 -25.57 20.29
C ARG A 120 -5.08 -26.21 18.91
N ASP A 121 -4.68 -25.41 17.93
CA ASP A 121 -4.47 -25.82 16.54
C ASP A 121 -2.98 -25.75 16.18
N LYS A 122 -2.54 -26.64 15.29
CA LYS A 122 -1.15 -26.66 14.82
C LYS A 122 -0.89 -25.41 13.96
N PRO A 123 0.16 -24.62 14.24
CA PRO A 123 0.50 -23.48 13.40
C PRO A 123 0.95 -23.99 12.02
N VAL A 124 0.21 -23.63 10.98
CA VAL A 124 0.53 -23.92 9.59
C VAL A 124 0.63 -22.62 8.81
N ALA A 125 1.47 -22.61 7.77
CA ALA A 125 1.54 -21.48 6.86
C ALA A 125 0.22 -21.29 6.10
N LEU A 126 -0.02 -20.06 5.63
CA LEU A 126 -1.16 -19.77 4.75
C LEU A 126 -1.10 -20.61 3.47
N SER A 127 -2.25 -21.03 2.97
CA SER A 127 -2.33 -21.64 1.64
C SER A 127 -1.95 -20.63 0.55
N ILE A 128 -1.56 -21.11 -0.64
CA ILE A 128 -1.11 -20.26 -1.76
C ILE A 128 -2.16 -19.19 -2.11
N VAL A 129 -3.43 -19.57 -2.23
CA VAL A 129 -4.53 -18.64 -2.52
C VAL A 129 -4.74 -17.68 -1.35
N GLN A 130 -4.68 -18.15 -0.11
CA GLN A 130 -4.81 -17.27 1.06
C GLN A 130 -3.68 -16.25 1.13
N ALA A 131 -2.44 -16.65 0.83
CA ALA A 131 -1.29 -15.76 0.80
C ALA A 131 -1.45 -14.65 -0.26
N ARG A 132 -1.92 -15.01 -1.47
CA ARG A 132 -2.27 -14.05 -2.52
C ARG A 132 -3.36 -13.08 -2.05
N LEU A 133 -4.42 -13.57 -1.40
CA LEU A 133 -5.51 -12.73 -0.90
C LEU A 133 -5.04 -11.75 0.18
N VAL A 134 -4.30 -12.26 1.17
CA VAL A 134 -3.76 -11.44 2.27
C VAL A 134 -2.78 -10.40 1.73
N GLY A 135 -1.92 -10.78 0.78
CA GLY A 135 -1.02 -9.87 0.09
C GLY A 135 -1.78 -8.77 -0.66
N LEU A 136 -2.83 -9.14 -1.39
CA LEU A 136 -3.68 -8.18 -2.11
C LEU A 136 -4.39 -7.21 -1.16
N ALA A 137 -4.89 -7.71 -0.03
CA ALA A 137 -5.54 -6.89 0.98
C ALA A 137 -4.55 -5.85 1.56
N HIS A 138 -3.36 -6.28 1.99
CA HIS A 138 -2.33 -5.37 2.50
C HIS A 138 -1.90 -4.36 1.44
N PHE A 139 -1.68 -4.80 0.21
CA PHE A 139 -1.31 -3.92 -0.90
C PHE A 139 -2.38 -2.86 -1.15
N SER A 140 -3.65 -3.26 -1.22
CA SER A 140 -4.78 -2.35 -1.49
C SER A 140 -4.96 -1.33 -0.36
N VAL A 141 -4.92 -1.80 0.89
CA VAL A 141 -5.05 -0.96 2.08
C VAL A 141 -3.89 0.05 2.16
N GLY A 142 -2.65 -0.43 1.98
CA GLY A 142 -1.47 0.44 1.94
C GLY A 142 -1.58 1.47 0.82
N TYR A 143 -1.95 1.06 -0.38
CA TYR A 143 -2.11 1.94 -1.54
C TYR A 143 -3.09 3.08 -1.26
N ILE A 144 -4.28 2.76 -0.72
CA ILE A 144 -5.33 3.74 -0.41
C ILE A 144 -4.87 4.69 0.69
N PHE A 145 -4.34 4.18 1.81
CA PHE A 145 -3.96 5.03 2.93
C PHE A 145 -2.75 5.92 2.63
N THR A 146 -1.75 5.41 1.90
CA THR A 146 -0.61 6.23 1.47
C THR A 146 -1.07 7.39 0.60
N TYR A 147 -1.94 7.14 -0.38
CA TYR A 147 -2.44 8.21 -1.24
C TYR A 147 -3.40 9.17 -0.51
N ALA A 148 -4.28 8.67 0.35
CA ALA A 148 -5.22 9.49 1.11
C ALA A 148 -4.49 10.47 2.04
N ALA A 149 -3.46 10.01 2.77
CA ALA A 149 -2.66 10.86 3.64
C ALA A 149 -1.94 11.95 2.82
N PHE A 150 -1.35 11.59 1.68
CA PHE A 150 -0.71 12.55 0.78
C PHE A 150 -1.71 13.59 0.26
N LEU A 151 -2.83 13.17 -0.31
CA LEU A 151 -3.85 14.02 -0.90
C LEU A 151 -4.36 15.08 0.10
N ILE A 152 -4.67 14.65 1.32
CA ILE A 152 -5.20 15.54 2.36
C ILE A 152 -4.11 16.51 2.81
N ALA A 153 -2.93 16.01 3.21
CA ALA A 153 -1.88 16.85 3.77
C ALA A 153 -1.27 17.84 2.77
N SER A 154 -1.12 17.45 1.50
CA SER A 154 -0.60 18.35 0.46
C SER A 154 -1.56 19.49 0.13
N THR A 155 -2.86 19.25 0.27
CA THR A 155 -3.90 20.24 -0.04
C THR A 155 -4.16 21.12 1.18
N SER A 156 -4.41 20.54 2.35
CA SER A 156 -4.67 21.29 3.58
C SER A 156 -3.46 22.09 4.04
N GLY A 157 -2.23 21.56 3.87
CA GLY A 157 -1.02 22.30 4.23
C GLY A 157 -0.73 23.53 3.37
N LYS A 158 -1.44 23.70 2.24
CA LYS A 158 -1.28 24.85 1.33
C LYS A 158 -2.46 25.82 1.34
N PHE A 159 -3.67 25.31 1.60
CA PHE A 159 -4.93 26.06 1.47
C PHE A 159 -5.81 26.06 2.72
N GLY A 160 -5.40 25.34 3.78
CA GLY A 160 -6.10 25.27 5.06
C GLY A 160 -5.66 26.32 6.06
#